data_AF-A0A9D1FZC9-F1
#
_entry.id   AF-A0A9D1FZC9-F1
#
_cell.length_a   1.000
_cell.length_b   1.000
_cell.length_c   1.000
_cell.angle_alpha   90.00
_cell.angle_beta   90.00
_cell.angle_gamma   90.00
#
_symmetry.space_group_name_H-M   'P 1'
#
loop_
_entity.id
_entity.type
_entity.pdbx_description
1 polymer ?
#
loop_
_entity_poly.entity_id
_entity_poly.type
_entity_poly.pdbx_seq_one_letter_code
_entity_poly.pdbx_strand_id
1 'polypeptide(L)'
;MAVLWKDRKRICGLPITFTKYRLEDERLYVTKGLLRTVEDETLLYRVLDISLERTLADKIFGVGTIVLHCADQTHPQLRIENVRHSEKIRALLSEKIEEERSRARVAGREMYGAANNDLDVDVDVSGEDDNP
;
A
#
# COMPACT_ATOMS: atom_id res chain seq x y z
N MET A 1 18.22 -2.11 5.08
CA MET A 1 16.88 -2.58 4.69
C MET A 1 16.40 -3.55 5.75
N ALA A 2 15.50 -3.10 6.63
CA ALA A 2 14.96 -3.92 7.72
C ALA A 2 13.68 -4.61 7.23
N VAL A 3 13.65 -5.94 7.31
CA VAL A 3 12.45 -6.72 6.99
C VAL A 3 11.47 -6.56 8.14
N LEU A 4 10.38 -5.82 7.92
CA LEU A 4 9.35 -5.56 8.94
C LEU A 4 8.52 -6.80 9.22
N TRP A 5 8.19 -7.55 8.17
CA TRP A 5 7.39 -8.77 8.30
C TRP A 5 7.72 -9.77 7.20
N LYS A 6 7.75 -11.05 7.57
CA LYS A 6 7.97 -12.15 6.65
C LYS A 6 7.04 -13.29 7.00
N ASP A 7 6.30 -13.78 6.01
CA ASP A 7 5.41 -14.92 6.19
C ASP A 7 5.39 -15.79 4.93
N ARG A 8 4.71 -16.93 5.03
CA ARG A 8 4.60 -17.91 3.96
C ARG A 8 3.18 -18.43 3.97
N LYS A 9 2.54 -18.46 2.80
CA LYS A 9 1.20 -19.02 2.65
C LYS A 9 1.17 -20.46 3.20
N ARG A 10 0.18 -20.74 4.05
CA ARG A 10 -0.07 -22.07 4.61
C ARG A 10 -1.41 -22.58 4.09
N ILE A 11 -1.54 -23.88 3.90
CA ILE A 11 -2.84 -24.51 3.63
C ILE A 11 -3.06 -25.49 4.78
N CYS A 12 -4.18 -25.35 5.50
CA CYS A 12 -4.53 -26.19 6.65
C CYS A 12 -3.40 -26.28 7.72
N GLY A 13 -2.67 -25.18 7.97
CA GLY A 13 -1.58 -25.13 8.95
C GLY A 13 -0.20 -25.59 8.45
N LEU A 14 -0.12 -26.25 7.29
CA LEU A 14 1.13 -26.75 6.72
C LEU A 14 1.70 -25.75 5.69
N PRO A 15 3.03 -25.46 5.71
CA PRO A 15 3.69 -24.57 4.76
C PRO A 15 4.00 -25.28 3.44
N ILE A 16 2.98 -25.91 2.83
CA ILE A 16 3.12 -26.69 1.58
C ILE A 16 3.31 -25.77 0.37
N THR A 17 2.94 -24.50 0.49
CA THR A 17 3.09 -23.56 -0.61
C THR A 17 4.47 -22.91 -0.60
N PHE A 18 4.97 -22.62 -1.80
CA PHE A 18 6.24 -21.93 -2.00
C PHE A 18 6.07 -20.42 -2.08
N THR A 19 4.88 -19.90 -1.74
CA THR A 19 4.60 -18.46 -1.77
C THR A 19 5.10 -17.80 -0.50
N LYS A 20 6.07 -16.91 -0.64
CA LYS A 20 6.67 -16.13 0.44
C LYS A 20 6.25 -14.67 0.31
N TYR A 21 5.90 -14.08 1.44
CA TYR A 21 5.56 -12.67 1.55
C TYR A 21 6.64 -11.98 2.38
N ARG A 22 7.14 -10.85 1.89
CA ARG A 22 8.08 -10.01 2.63
C ARG A 22 7.62 -8.57 2.53
N LEU A 23 7.39 -7.95 3.67
CA LEU A 23 7.08 -6.54 3.79
C LEU A 23 8.34 -5.80 4.25
N GLU A 24 8.72 -4.80 3.48
CA GLU A 24 9.72 -3.79 3.82
C GLU A 24 9.02 -2.44 4.05
N ASP A 25 9.79 -1.39 4.39
CA ASP A 25 9.23 -0.09 4.79
C ASP A 25 8.43 0.58 3.66
N GLU A 26 8.93 0.49 2.42
CA GLU A 26 8.33 1.15 1.25
C GLU A 26 7.72 0.16 0.25
N ARG A 27 8.08 -1.13 0.36
CA ARG A 27 7.81 -2.15 -0.67
C ARG A 27 7.31 -3.46 -0.08
N LEU A 28 6.39 -4.08 -0.81
CA LEU A 28 5.88 -5.41 -0.54
C LEU A 28 6.33 -6.35 -1.66
N TYR A 29 6.95 -7.46 -1.26
CA TYR A 29 7.46 -8.50 -2.16
C TYR A 29 6.64 -9.77 -2.00
N VAL A 30 6.25 -10.33 -3.13
CA VAL A 30 5.54 -11.60 -3.20
C VAL A 30 6.28 -12.54 -4.13
N THR A 31 6.99 -13.48 -3.54
CA THR A 31 7.71 -14.52 -4.28
C THR A 31 6.81 -15.74 -4.41
N LYS A 32 6.48 -16.17 -5.64
CA LYS A 32 5.68 -17.37 -5.94
C LYS A 32 6.49 -18.33 -6.81
N GLY A 33 6.38 -19.63 -6.55
CA GLY A 33 6.89 -20.65 -7.47
C GLY A 33 7.64 -21.82 -6.83
N LEU A 34 7.58 -22.98 -7.51
CA LEU A 34 8.29 -24.21 -7.13
C LEU A 34 9.46 -24.50 -8.06
N LEU A 35 9.19 -24.63 -9.37
CA LEU A 35 10.20 -24.87 -10.41
C LEU A 35 10.65 -23.58 -11.10
N ARG A 36 9.72 -22.63 -11.28
CA ARG A 36 9.96 -21.27 -11.77
C ARG A 36 9.61 -20.31 -10.66
N THR A 37 10.57 -19.50 -10.23
CA THR A 37 10.36 -18.47 -9.20
C THR A 37 10.03 -17.15 -9.88
N VAL A 38 8.90 -16.55 -9.49
CA VAL A 38 8.47 -15.22 -9.91
C VAL A 38 8.40 -14.37 -8.66
N GLU A 39 9.03 -13.20 -8.69
CA GLU A 39 8.98 -12.22 -7.60
C GLU A 39 8.26 -10.98 -8.09
N ASP A 40 7.09 -10.72 -7.54
CA ASP A 40 6.31 -9.52 -7.78
C ASP A 40 6.68 -8.48 -6.70
N GLU A 41 7.09 -7.28 -7.10
CA GLU A 41 7.28 -6.15 -6.18
C GLU A 41 6.16 -5.12 -6.32
N THR A 42 5.74 -4.54 -5.20
CA THR A 42 4.70 -3.50 -5.18
C THR A 42 5.07 -2.41 -4.19
N LEU A 43 5.07 -1.17 -4.64
CA LEU A 43 5.31 0.02 -3.81
C LEU A 43 4.08 0.31 -2.96
N LEU A 44 4.25 0.51 -1.64
CA LEU A 44 3.14 0.72 -0.71
C LEU A 44 2.34 1.99 -1.01
N TYR A 45 2.99 3.07 -1.46
CA TYR A 45 2.28 4.31 -1.81
C TYR A 45 1.30 4.14 -2.99
N ARG A 46 1.46 3.09 -3.83
CA ARG A 46 0.56 2.78 -4.95
C ARG A 46 -0.64 1.94 -4.55
N VAL A 47 -0.68 1.47 -3.31
CA VAL A 47 -1.84 0.74 -2.80
C VAL A 47 -2.95 1.74 -2.52
N LEU A 48 -4.10 1.51 -3.14
CA LEU A 48 -5.28 2.36 -3.05
C LEU A 48 -6.15 1.94 -1.86
N ASP A 49 -6.42 0.63 -1.78
CA ASP A 49 -7.34 0.04 -0.82
C ASP A 49 -6.83 -1.31 -0.30
N ILE A 50 -7.23 -1.65 0.92
CA ILE A 50 -6.93 -2.92 1.58
C ILE A 50 -8.22 -3.59 2.07
N SER A 51 -8.44 -4.80 1.59
CA SER A 51 -9.59 -5.62 1.94
C SER A 51 -9.16 -6.90 2.68
N LEU A 52 -10.00 -7.37 3.60
CA LEU A 52 -9.75 -8.60 4.37
C LEU A 52 -10.88 -9.60 4.12
N GLU A 53 -10.54 -10.70 3.45
CA GLU A 53 -11.45 -11.80 3.15
C GLU A 53 -11.24 -12.95 4.14
N ARG A 54 -12.33 -13.45 4.73
CA ARG A 54 -12.31 -14.60 5.64
C ARG A 54 -13.54 -15.47 5.47
N THR A 55 -13.33 -16.76 5.24
CA THR A 55 -14.39 -17.77 5.30
C THR A 55 -14.71 -18.16 6.74
N LEU A 56 -15.79 -18.93 6.97
CA LEU A 56 -16.11 -19.46 8.29
C LEU A 56 -14.99 -20.34 8.86
N ALA A 57 -14.35 -21.15 8.01
CA ALA A 57 -13.20 -21.95 8.41
C ALA A 57 -12.02 -21.06 8.81
N ASP A 58 -11.74 -20.00 8.05
CA ASP A 58 -10.64 -19.08 8.35
C ASP A 58 -10.81 -18.39 9.71
N LYS A 59 -12.04 -18.02 10.06
CA LYS A 59 -12.36 -17.44 11.37
C LYS A 59 -12.09 -18.43 12.52
N ILE A 60 -12.44 -19.71 12.34
CA ILE A 60 -12.19 -20.76 13.33
C ILE A 60 -10.68 -21.04 13.47
N PHE A 61 -9.94 -21.05 12.37
CA PHE A 61 -8.48 -21.28 12.36
C PHE A 61 -7.64 -20.04 12.63
N GLY A 62 -8.25 -18.86 12.82
CA GLY A 62 -7.55 -17.60 13.04
C GLY A 62 -6.67 -17.13 11.87
N VAL A 63 -7.03 -17.55 10.64
CA VAL A 63 -6.35 -17.16 9.40
C VAL A 63 -7.22 -16.21 8.58
N GLY A 64 -6.68 -15.65 7.51
CA GLY A 64 -7.45 -14.90 6.52
C GLY A 64 -6.61 -14.47 5.34
N THR A 65 -7.28 -13.94 4.34
CA THR A 65 -6.67 -13.47 3.10
C THR A 65 -6.76 -11.95 3.03
N ILE A 66 -5.61 -11.28 2.89
CA ILE A 66 -5.53 -9.84 2.73
C ILE A 66 -5.40 -9.54 1.24
N VAL A 67 -6.28 -8.69 0.71
CA VAL A 67 -6.29 -8.26 -0.69
C VAL A 67 -5.90 -6.80 -0.73
N LEU A 68 -4.88 -6.50 -1.53
CA LEU A 68 -4.39 -5.14 -1.76
C LEU A 68 -4.74 -4.75 -3.19
N HIS A 69 -5.43 -3.62 -3.32
CA HIS A 69 -5.79 -3.03 -4.60
C HIS A 69 -4.78 -1.97 -4.97
N CYS A 70 -4.09 -2.16 -6.10
CA CYS A 70 -3.02 -1.28 -6.55
C CYS A 70 -3.50 -0.46 -7.74
N ALA A 71 -2.99 0.76 -7.88
CA ALA A 71 -3.25 1.62 -9.04
C ALA A 71 -2.53 1.17 -10.32
N ASP A 72 -1.73 0.11 -10.25
CA ASP A 72 -0.86 -0.35 -11.33
C ASP A 72 -1.62 -1.16 -12.38
N GLN A 73 -1.34 -0.92 -13.67
CA GLN A 73 -2.04 -1.59 -14.77
C GLN A 73 -1.63 -3.05 -14.95
N THR A 74 -0.39 -3.42 -14.56
CA THR A 74 0.12 -4.78 -14.79
C THR A 74 -0.32 -5.75 -13.69
N HIS A 75 -0.42 -5.27 -12.44
CA HIS A 75 -0.84 -6.07 -11.29
C HIS A 75 -1.85 -5.30 -10.43
N PRO A 76 -3.14 -5.27 -10.82
CA PRO A 76 -4.15 -4.46 -10.14
C PRO A 76 -4.51 -5.00 -8.74
N GLN A 77 -4.22 -6.28 -8.47
CA GLN A 77 -4.59 -6.94 -7.23
C GLN A 77 -3.48 -7.87 -6.74
N LEU A 78 -3.12 -7.70 -5.46
CA LEU A 78 -2.16 -8.55 -4.77
C LEU A 78 -2.86 -9.25 -3.59
N ARG A 79 -2.74 -10.58 -3.52
CA ARG A 79 -3.42 -11.40 -2.50
C ARG A 79 -2.39 -12.08 -1.60
N ILE A 80 -2.48 -11.78 -0.30
CA ILE A 80 -1.73 -12.42 0.77
C ILE A 80 -2.65 -13.44 1.44
N GLU A 81 -2.52 -14.71 1.06
CA GLU A 81 -3.48 -15.74 1.41
C GLU A 81 -3.08 -16.51 2.66
N ASN A 82 -4.08 -16.88 3.47
CA ASN A 82 -3.96 -17.76 4.63
C ASN A 82 -2.91 -17.29 5.67
N VAL A 83 -2.95 -16.00 5.99
CA VAL A 83 -2.09 -15.37 6.97
C VAL A 83 -2.70 -15.53 8.37
N ARG A 84 -1.91 -16.00 9.35
CA ARG A 84 -2.32 -16.01 10.75
C ARG A 84 -2.40 -14.60 11.30
N HIS A 85 -3.39 -14.34 12.15
CA HIS A 85 -3.62 -13.01 12.71
C HIS A 85 -3.77 -11.95 11.60
N SER A 86 -4.49 -12.28 10.53
CA SER A 86 -4.68 -11.43 9.36
C SER A 86 -5.20 -10.02 9.68
N GLU A 87 -5.88 -9.82 10.81
CA GLU A 87 -6.29 -8.49 11.30
C GLU A 87 -5.11 -7.63 11.74
N LYS A 88 -4.17 -8.21 12.50
CA LYS A 88 -2.97 -7.48 12.95
C LYS A 88 -2.10 -7.09 11.76
N ILE A 89 -1.96 -8.02 10.80
CA ILE A 89 -1.18 -7.76 9.59
C ILE A 89 -1.87 -6.73 8.69
N ARG A 90 -3.20 -6.77 8.59
CA ARG A 90 -3.98 -5.72 7.90
C ARG A 90 -3.74 -4.36 8.53
N ALA A 91 -3.82 -4.26 9.86
CA ALA A 91 -3.59 -3.00 10.58
C ALA A 91 -2.16 -2.47 10.35
N LEU A 92 -1.15 -3.35 10.44
CA LEU A 92 0.25 -3.00 10.17
C LEU A 92 0.46 -2.52 8.73
N LEU A 93 -0.12 -3.21 7.75
CA LEU A 93 -0.07 -2.78 6.35
C LEU A 93 -0.76 -1.43 6.16
N SER A 94 -1.91 -1.20 6.79
CA SER A 94 -2.65 0.05 6.70
C SER A 94 -1.83 1.24 7.23
N GLU A 95 -1.21 1.07 8.39
CA GLU A 95 -0.34 2.08 8.99
C GLU A 95 0.85 2.43 8.06
N LYS A 96 1.53 1.41 7.53
CA LYS A 96 2.66 1.60 6.62
C LYS A 96 2.27 2.24 5.29
N ILE A 97 1.13 1.87 4.72
CA ILE A 97 0.61 2.49 3.50
C ILE A 97 0.29 3.97 3.75
N GLU A 98 -0.29 4.30 4.91
CA GLU A 98 -0.61 5.69 5.25
C GLU A 98 0.65 6.53 5.51
N GLU A 99 1.64 5.97 6.19
CA GLU A 99 2.95 6.60 6.42
C GLU A 99 3.64 6.94 5.09
N GLU A 100 3.73 5.97 4.18
CA GLU A 100 4.34 6.17 2.86
C GLU A 100 3.54 7.14 1.99
N ARG A 101 2.21 7.08 2.06
CA ARG A 101 1.35 8.05 1.35
C ARG A 101 1.50 9.46 1.91
N SER A 102 1.68 9.60 3.23
CA SER A 102 1.95 10.88 3.89
C SER A 102 3.30 11.43 3.44
N ARG A 103 4.35 10.60 3.44
CA ARG A 103 5.70 10.96 2.97
C ARG A 103 5.68 11.42 1.51
N ALA A 104 4.99 10.69 0.64
CA ALA A 104 4.85 11.06 -0.78
C ALA A 104 4.09 12.39 -0.98
N ARG A 105 3.05 12.65 -0.17
CA ARG A 105 2.32 13.94 -0.19
C ARG A 105 3.18 15.10 0.30
N VAL A 106 3.97 14.89 1.35
CA VAL A 106 4.89 15.91 1.89
C VAL A 106 5.95 16.24 0.85
N ALA A 107 6.60 15.25 0.25
CA ALA A 107 7.58 15.46 -0.82
C ALA A 107 6.99 16.22 -2.02
N GLY A 108 5.75 15.91 -2.42
CA GLY A 108 5.05 16.68 -3.46
C GLY A 108 4.77 18.12 -3.03
N ARG A 109 4.30 18.33 -1.79
CA ARG A 109 4.06 19.68 -1.26
C ARG A 109 5.33 20.51 -1.12
N GLU A 110 6.46 19.93 -0.76
CA GLU A 110 7.74 20.64 -0.73
C GLU A 110 8.18 21.06 -2.13
N MET A 111 7.96 20.22 -3.14
CA MET A 111 8.26 20.53 -4.54
C MET A 111 7.36 21.62 -5.14
N TYR A 112 6.06 21.63 -4.80
CA TYR A 112 5.11 22.65 -5.27
C TYR A 112 5.08 23.92 -4.39
N GLY A 113 5.33 23.79 -3.10
CA GLY A 113 5.39 24.91 -2.15
C GLY A 113 6.62 25.80 -2.34
N ALA A 114 7.74 25.23 -2.80
CA ALA A 114 8.91 25.99 -3.21
C ALA A 114 8.71 26.77 -4.53
N ALA A 115 7.69 26.43 -5.33
CA ALA A 115 7.35 27.13 -6.56
C ALA A 115 6.31 28.26 -6.38
N ASN A 116 5.64 28.32 -5.23
CA ASN A 116 4.58 29.29 -4.95
C ASN A 116 5.02 30.45 -4.03
N ASN A 117 6.29 30.51 -3.61
CA ASN A 117 6.81 31.62 -2.81
C ASN A 117 7.23 32.84 -3.66
N ASP A 118 6.99 32.80 -4.98
CA ASP A 118 7.25 33.88 -5.95
C ASP A 118 5.96 34.45 -6.58
N LEU A 119 4.78 34.06 -6.09
CA LEU A 119 3.49 34.59 -6.54
C LEU A 119 2.72 35.22 -5.37
N ASP A 120 3.33 36.21 -4.73
CA ASP A 120 2.58 37.35 -4.20
C ASP A 120 2.01 38.10 -5.43
N VAL A 121 0.91 37.58 -5.98
CA VAL A 121 0.05 38.38 -6.83
C VAL A 121 -0.85 39.14 -5.87
N ASP A 122 -0.40 40.34 -5.51
CA ASP A 122 -1.26 41.41 -5.02
C ASP A 122 -2.44 41.52 -6.00
N VAL A 123 -3.58 40.95 -5.62
CA VAL A 123 -4.84 41.22 -6.32
C VAL A 123 -5.28 42.60 -5.86
N ASP A 124 -4.66 43.61 -6.45
CA ASP A 124 -5.10 44.99 -6.34
C ASP A 124 -6.39 45.11 -7.17
N VAL A 125 -7.54 44.91 -6.53
CA VAL A 125 -8.85 45.26 -7.11
C VAL A 125 -9.00 46.77 -6.97
N SER A 126 -8.34 47.50 -7.87
CA SER A 126 -8.70 48.88 -8.19
C SER A 126 -10.00 48.85 -9.00
N GLY A 127 -11.12 48.83 -8.27
CA GLY A 127 -12.43 49.14 -8.82
C GLY A 127 -12.52 50.66 -9.01
N GLU A 128 -11.91 51.14 -10.09
CA GLU A 128 -12.01 52.53 -10.52
C GLU A 128 -13.24 52.71 -11.41
N ASP A 129 -13.88 53.84 -11.16
CA ASP A 129 -15.18 54.32 -11.58
C ASP A 129 -15.49 54.31 -13.08
N ASP A 130 -16.81 54.42 -13.29
CA ASP A 130 -17.46 55.13 -14.38
C ASP A 130 -17.55 54.49 -15.76
N ASN A 131 -18.78 54.54 -16.29
CA ASN A 131 -19.16 55.21 -17.54
C ASN A 131 -20.28 54.45 -18.26
N PRO A 132 -21.14 55.11 -19.05
CA PRO A 132 -21.99 56.29 -18.80
C PRO A 132 -23.49 55.95 -18.70
#